data_AF-A0AAQ4CP22-F1
#
_entry.id   AF-A0AAQ4CP22-F1
#
_cell.length_a   1.000
_cell.length_b   1.000
_cell.length_c   1.000
_cell.angle_alpha   90.00
_cell.angle_beta   90.00
_cell.angle_gamma   90.00
#
_symmetry.space_group_name_H-M   'P 1'
#
loop_
_entity.id
_entity.type
_entity.pdbx_description
1 polymer ?
#
loop_
_entity_poly.entity_id
_entity_poly.type
_entity_poly.pdbx_seq_one_letter_code
_entity_poly.pdbx_strand_id
1 'polypeptide(L)' 'MNKEEIRNKILEILSKGDKTSTQIRDELLEMGEEVNLMEFRKILADLVREGIIEKYPVYEQRKFYFRLKTKH' A
#
# COMPACT_ATOMS: atom_id res chain seq x y z
N MET A 1 12.94 11.59 1.49
CA MET A 1 11.49 11.73 1.76
C MET A 1 11.20 11.25 3.17
N ASN A 2 10.19 11.80 3.84
CA ASN A 2 9.79 11.34 5.16
C ASN A 2 8.88 10.10 5.04
N LYS A 3 9.01 9.14 5.97
CA LYS A 3 8.19 7.93 6.06
C LYS A 3 6.68 8.24 6.03
N GLU A 4 6.29 9.35 6.66
CA GLU A 4 4.89 9.80 6.72
C GLU A 4 4.33 10.24 5.35
N GLU A 5 5.16 10.78 4.45
CA GLU A 5 4.71 11.19 3.12
C GLU A 5 4.38 9.97 2.25
N ILE A 6 5.26 8.97 2.25
CA ILE A 6 4.99 7.68 1.57
C ILE A 6 3.76 7.01 2.16
N ARG A 7 3.64 7.00 3.49
CA ARG A 7 2.48 6.44 4.17
C ARG A 7 1.19 7.09 3.66
N ASN A 8 1.12 8.42 3.60
CA ASN A 8 -0.05 9.13 3.12
C ASN A 8 -0.36 8.87 1.65
N LYS A 9 0.67 8.81 0.79
CA LYS A 9 0.51 8.48 -0.64
C LYS A 9 -0.01 7.06 -0.84
N ILE A 10 0.46 6.09 -0.05
CA ILE A 10 -0.08 4.72 -0.08
C ILE A 10 -1.57 4.71 0.27
N LEU A 11 -1.98 5.46 1.30
CA LEU A 11 -3.39 5.56 1.68
C LEU A 11 -4.23 6.24 0.59
N GLU A 12 -3.69 7.27 -0.07
CA GLU A 12 -4.33 7.92 -1.21
C GLU A 12 -4.52 6.95 -2.39
N ILE A 13 -3.49 6.17 -2.74
CA ILE A 13 -3.56 5.12 -3.77
C ILE A 13 -4.66 4.12 -3.43
N LEU A 14 -4.68 3.61 -2.19
CA LEU A 14 -5.67 2.63 -1.74
C LEU A 14 -7.08 3.21 -1.58
N SER A 15 -7.23 4.53 -1.48
CA SER A 15 -8.55 5.19 -1.51
C SER A 15 -9.22 5.10 -2.88
N LYS A 16 -8.44 4.90 -3.95
CA LYS A 16 -8.93 4.78 -5.33
C LYS A 16 -9.30 3.34 -5.69
N GLY A 17 -8.96 2.38 -4.83
CA GLY A 17 -9.31 0.98 -4.97
C GLY A 17 -8.22 0.03 -4.49
N ASP A 18 -8.54 -1.25 -4.52
CA ASP A 18 -7.67 -2.29 -3.99
C ASP A 18 -6.49 -2.54 -4.95
N LYS A 19 -5.28 -2.64 -4.39
CA LYS A 19 -4.05 -2.76 -5.17
C LYS A 19 -3.11 -3.79 -4.58
N THR A 20 -2.32 -4.42 -5.43
CA THR A 20 -1.20 -5.27 -5.01
C THR A 20 -0.01 -4.42 -4.56
N SER A 21 0.92 -5.01 -3.79
CA SER A 21 2.15 -4.30 -3.38
C SER A 21 2.95 -3.78 -4.58
N THR A 22 2.96 -4.51 -5.70
CA THR A 22 3.61 -4.09 -6.95
C THR A 22 2.93 -2.86 -7.54
N GLN A 23 1.59 -2.87 -7.66
CA GLN A 23 0.85 -1.73 -8.21
C GLN A 23 1.00 -0.47 -7.35
N ILE A 24 0.97 -0.60 -6.02
CA ILE A 24 1.17 0.55 -5.11
C ILE A 24 2.57 1.14 -5.33
N ARG A 25 3.61 0.29 -5.44
CA ARG A 25 4.97 0.75 -5.72
C ARG A 25 5.05 1.44 -7.07
N ASP A 26 4.46 0.86 -8.11
CA ASP A 26 4.53 1.38 -9.47
C ASP A 26 3.85 2.75 -9.55
N GLU A 27 2.70 2.94 -8.90
CA GLU A 27 2.04 4.25 -8.79
C GLU A 27 2.87 5.28 -8.02
N LEU A 28 3.56 4.88 -6.95
CA LEU A 28 4.51 5.77 -6.26
C LEU A 28 5.65 6.20 -7.20
N LEU A 29 6.21 5.29 -7.99
CA LEU A 29 7.26 5.61 -8.96
C LEU A 29 6.74 6.54 -10.07
N GLU A 30 5.51 6.32 -10.55
CA GLU A 30 4.84 7.18 -11.54
C GLU A 30 4.58 8.59 -11.00
N MET A 31 4.35 8.72 -9.69
CA MET A 31 4.25 10.01 -8.99
C MET A 31 5.61 10.73 -8.85
N GLY A 32 6.71 10.12 -9.28
CA GLY A 32 8.07 10.67 -9.15
C GLY A 32 8.73 10.39 -7.81
N GLU A 33 8.20 9.43 -7.03
CA GLU A 33 8.73 9.11 -5.72
C GLU A 33 9.93 8.16 -5.80
N GLU A 34 10.99 8.46 -5.07
CA GLU A 34 12.04 7.48 -4.82
C GLU A 34 11.58 6.48 -3.74
N VAL A 35 11.44 5.22 -4.14
CA VAL A 35 10.95 4.16 -3.25
C VAL A 35 12.07 3.21 -2.85
N ASN A 36 12.53 3.30 -1.59
CA ASN A 36 13.32 2.23 -1.00
C ASN A 36 12.43 1.01 -0.71
N LEU A 37 12.72 -0.12 -1.35
CA LEU A 37 11.88 -1.32 -1.26
C LEU A 37 11.77 -1.90 0.17
N MET A 38 12.82 -1.78 0.99
CA MET A 38 12.78 -2.28 2.37
C MET A 38 11.87 -1.42 3.24
N GLU A 39 12.00 -0.10 3.11
CA GLU A 39 11.16 0.86 3.83
C GLU A 39 9.70 0.76 3.40
N PHE A 40 9.43 0.70 2.09
CA PHE A 40 8.10 0.50 1.54
C PHE A 40 7.41 -0.75 2.11
N ARG A 41 8.10 -1.90 2.12
CA ARG A 41 7.58 -3.14 2.71
C ARG A 41 7.28 -2.98 4.20
N LYS A 42 8.13 -2.25 4.93
CA LYS A 42 7.93 -1.96 6.36
C LYS A 42 6.68 -1.10 6.58
N ILE A 43 6.48 -0.06 5.77
CA ILE A 43 5.30 0.81 5.85
C ILE A 43 4.01 0.02 5.59
N LEU A 44 3.96 -0.81 4.55
CA LEU A 44 2.80 -1.68 4.31
C LEU A 44 2.53 -2.64 5.47
N ALA A 45 3.57 -3.26 6.03
CA ALA A 45 3.42 -4.15 7.18
C ALA A 45 2.94 -3.42 8.43
N ASP A 46 3.43 -2.20 8.68
CA ASP A 46 3.01 -1.35 9.79
C ASP A 46 1.53 -0.97 9.63
N LEU A 47 1.10 -0.52 8.44
CA LEU A 47 -0.31 -0.18 8.16
C LEU A 47 -1.27 -1.37 8.35
N VAL A 48 -0.85 -2.58 7.98
CA VAL A 48 -1.61 -3.82 8.22
C VAL A 48 -1.70 -4.11 9.72
N ARG A 49 -0.58 -4.00 10.45
CA ARG A 49 -0.52 -4.25 11.90
C ARG A 49 -1.37 -3.25 12.68
N GLU A 50 -1.37 -1.99 12.26
CA GLU A 50 -2.21 -0.92 12.82
C GLU A 50 -3.69 -1.07 12.46
N GLY A 51 -4.03 -2.00 11.56
CA GLY A 51 -5.40 -2.24 11.14
C GLY A 51 -5.99 -1.12 10.26
N ILE A 52 -5.15 -0.28 9.66
CA ILE A 52 -5.58 0.79 8.75
C ILE A 52 -5.86 0.22 7.36
N ILE A 53 -5.09 -0.77 6.94
CA ILE A 53 -5.30 -1.51 5.70
C ILE A 53 -5.42 -3.00 5.99
N GLU A 54 -6.07 -3.72 5.10
CA GLU A 54 -6.15 -5.17 5.14
C GLU A 54 -5.41 -5.76 3.95
N LYS A 55 -4.68 -6.86 4.18
CA LYS A 55 -4.08 -7.68 3.14
C LYS A 55 -4.91 -8.95 2.96
N TYR A 56 -5.43 -9.21 1.77
CA TYR A 56 -6.26 -10.38 1.49
C TYR A 56 -5.84 -11.08 0.19
N PRO A 57 -6.02 -12.41 0.07
CA PRO A 57 -5.71 -13.15 -1.15
C PRO A 57 -6.83 -13.01 -2.18
N VAL A 58 -6.45 -12.85 -3.46
CA VAL A 58 -7.33 -12.98 -4.63
C VAL A 58 -6.85 -14.20 -5.41
N TYR A 59 -7.55 -15.32 -5.26
CA TYR A 59 -7.10 -16.64 -5.70
C TYR A 59 -7.13 -16.78 -7.22
N GLU A 60 -8.08 -16.16 -7.91
CA GLU A 60 -8.18 -16.15 -9.37
C GLU A 60 -6.90 -15.57 -9.98
N GLN A 61 -6.34 -14.56 -9.32
CA GLN A 61 -5.14 -13.87 -9.76
C GLN A 61 -3.86 -14.37 -9.10
N ARG A 62 -3.98 -15.28 -8.12
CA ARG A 62 -2.88 -15.79 -7.28
C ARG A 62 -2.02 -14.68 -6.67
N LYS A 63 -2.65 -13.58 -6.24
CA LYS A 63 -1.99 -12.39 -5.70
C LYS A 63 -2.61 -11.95 -4.38
N PHE A 64 -1.84 -11.19 -3.61
CA PHE A 64 -2.35 -10.48 -2.43
C PHE A 64 -2.67 -9.03 -2.79
N TYR A 65 -3.86 -8.62 -2.41
CA TYR A 65 -4.34 -7.26 -2.52
C TYR A 65 -4.34 -6.59 -1.16
N PHE A 66 -4.23 -5.27 -1.19
CA PHE A 66 -4.36 -4.39 -0.06
C PHE A 66 -5.56 -3.48 -0.29
N ARG A 67 -6.32 -3.20 0.77
CA ARG A 67 -7.44 -2.26 0.77
C ARG A 67 -7.46 -1.42 2.04
N LEU A 68 -8.02 -0.21 1.98
CA LEU A 68 -8.33 0.54 3.19
C LEU A 68 -9.35 -0.21 4.03
N LYS A 69 -9.12 -0.28 5.34
CA LYS A 69 -10.12 -0.78 6.28
C LYS A 69 -11.05 0.39 6.59
N THR A 70 -12.23 0.40 5.98
CA THR A 70 -13.25 1.41 6.29
C THR A 70 -13.60 1.27 7.78
N LYS A 71 -13.36 2.31 8.59
CA LYS A 71 -13.94 2.38 9.93
C LYS A 71 -15.46 2.48 9.74
N HIS A 72 -16.18 1.44 10.12
CA HIS A 72 -17.61 1.51 10.41
C HIS A 72 -17.83 2.39 11.64
#